data_AF-A0A5C5T3T7-F1
#
_entry.id   AF-A0A5C5T3T7-F1
#
_cell.length_a   1.000
_cell.length_b   1.000
_cell.length_c   1.000
_cell.angle_alpha   90.00
_cell.angle_beta   90.00
_cell.angle_gamma   90.00
#
_symmetry.space_group_name_H-M   'P 1'
#
loop_
_entity.id
_entity.type
_entity.pdbx_description
1 polymer ?
#
loop_
_entity_poly.entity_id
_entity_poly.type
_entity_poly.pdbx_seq_one_letter_code
_entity_poly.pdbx_strand_id
1 'polypeptide(L)'
;MKSEDGVTLVELLGGLVIIGIIVVSIMSVFSNGIKSSERTTSRQEIQQEANLVVEKIRSAYLQNEKNELITEEFIVKKQGQKLEISEISETGSTINKVISEGYHYQLFMTQTDGTTGSVEELVLDRSITSPFHLKICPKSATGDCPSNQGFEIQTSFSKLN
;
A
#
# COMPACT_ATOMS: atom_id res chain seq x y z
N MET A 1 -11.90 70.85 -21.99
CA MET A 1 -13.11 70.00 -22.06
C MET A 1 -12.67 68.57 -21.76
N LYS A 2 -13.22 67.93 -20.72
CA LYS A 2 -12.88 66.53 -20.36
C LYS A 2 -13.90 65.63 -21.07
N SER A 3 -13.42 64.66 -21.85
CA SER A 3 -14.26 63.60 -22.41
C SER A 3 -14.57 62.60 -21.29
N GLU A 4 -15.85 62.34 -21.04
CA GLU A 4 -16.28 61.24 -20.18
C GLU A 4 -16.54 60.02 -21.07
N ASP A 5 -15.57 59.12 -21.13
CA ASP A 5 -15.72 57.83 -21.80
C ASP A 5 -16.52 56.89 -20.87
N GLY A 6 -17.81 56.76 -21.13
CA GLY A 6 -18.69 55.84 -20.42
C GLY A 6 -18.51 54.41 -20.89
N VAL A 7 -18.27 53.48 -19.97
CA VAL A 7 -18.25 52.03 -20.27
C VAL A 7 -19.64 51.59 -20.70
N THR A 8 -19.76 50.95 -21.87
CA THR A 8 -21.04 50.43 -22.32
C THR A 8 -21.38 49.11 -21.61
N LEU A 9 -22.67 48.88 -21.37
CA LEU A 9 -23.15 47.66 -20.69
C LEU A 9 -22.71 46.38 -21.42
N VAL A 10 -22.63 46.43 -22.75
CA VAL A 10 -22.18 45.32 -23.60
C VAL A 10 -20.68 45.02 -23.40
N GLU A 11 -19.83 46.05 -23.28
CA GLU A 11 -18.40 45.85 -22.99
C GLU A 11 -18.16 45.22 -21.61
N LEU A 12 -18.94 45.63 -20.60
CA LEU A 12 -18.86 45.05 -19.26
C LEU A 12 -19.26 43.57 -19.26
N LEU A 13 -20.35 43.23 -19.94
CA LEU A 13 -20.82 41.86 -20.09
C LEU A 13 -19.81 41.00 -20.88
N GLY A 14 -19.26 41.54 -21.97
CA GLY A 14 -18.21 40.87 -22.74
C GLY A 14 -16.98 40.55 -21.89
N GLY A 15 -16.51 41.52 -21.10
CA GLY A 15 -15.39 41.33 -20.18
C GLY A 15 -15.67 40.26 -19.11
N LEU A 16 -16.86 40.29 -18.51
CA LEU A 16 -17.28 39.30 -17.51
C LEU A 16 -17.34 37.87 -18.08
N VAL A 17 -17.84 37.72 -19.31
CA VAL A 17 -17.88 36.42 -19.98
C VAL A 17 -16.47 35.88 -20.21
N ILE A 18 -15.55 36.71 -20.70
CA ILE A 18 -14.16 36.31 -20.95
C ILE A 18 -13.48 35.90 -19.64
N ILE A 19 -13.62 36.70 -18.58
CA ILE A 19 -13.06 36.41 -17.26
C ILE A 19 -13.63 35.10 -16.70
N GLY A 20 -14.95 34.88 -16.84
CA GLY A 20 -15.60 33.64 -16.41
C GLY A 20 -15.00 32.40 -17.08
N ILE A 21 -14.79 32.44 -18.40
CA ILE A 21 -14.17 31.33 -19.14
C ILE A 21 -12.74 31.06 -18.65
N ILE A 22 -11.96 32.11 -18.39
CA ILE A 22 -10.58 31.99 -17.91
C ILE A 22 -10.56 31.33 -16.52
N VAL A 23 -11.38 31.81 -15.58
CA VAL A 23 -11.44 31.29 -14.21
C VAL A 23 -11.86 29.83 -14.19
N VAL A 24 -12.89 29.45 -14.96
CA VAL A 24 -13.34 28.05 -15.08
C VAL A 24 -12.23 27.15 -15.61
N SER A 25 -11.48 27.63 -16.61
CA SER A 25 -10.38 26.88 -17.21
C SER A 25 -9.24 26.66 -16.20
N ILE A 26 -8.86 27.69 -15.45
CA ILE A 26 -7.85 27.59 -14.38
C ILE A 26 -8.31 26.60 -13.31
N MET A 27 -9.57 26.71 -12.86
CA MET A 27 -10.09 25.85 -11.80
C MET A 27 -10.12 24.38 -12.22
N SER A 28 -10.41 24.10 -13.49
CA SER A 28 -10.39 22.73 -14.03
C SER A 28 -8.99 22.12 -13.98
N VAL A 29 -7.98 22.86 -14.45
CA VAL A 29 -6.58 22.42 -14.40
C VAL A 29 -6.13 22.21 -12.96
N PHE A 30 -6.42 23.16 -12.08
CA PHE A 30 -6.06 23.09 -10.67
C PHE A 30 -6.72 21.89 -9.96
N SER A 31 -8.01 21.67 -10.19
CA SER A 31 -8.75 20.53 -9.63
C SER A 31 -8.20 19.19 -10.11
N ASN A 32 -7.78 19.11 -11.38
CA ASN A 32 -7.14 17.91 -11.92
C ASN A 32 -5.75 17.70 -11.31
N GLY A 33 -4.99 18.78 -11.09
CA GLY A 33 -3.71 18.75 -10.39
C GLY A 33 -3.83 18.19 -8.97
N ILE A 34 -4.79 18.69 -8.18
CA ILE A 34 -5.05 18.20 -6.82
C ILE A 34 -5.39 16.70 -6.84
N LYS A 35 -6.36 16.28 -7.66
CA LYS A 35 -6.77 14.87 -7.75
C LYS A 35 -5.61 13.96 -8.17
N SER A 36 -4.76 14.43 -9.07
CA SER A 36 -3.57 13.68 -9.48
C SER A 36 -2.56 13.59 -8.33
N SER A 37 -2.35 14.67 -7.59
CA SER A 37 -1.45 14.71 -6.44
C SER A 37 -1.90 13.76 -5.32
N GLU A 38 -3.18 13.76 -4.98
CA GLU A 38 -3.76 12.87 -3.96
C GLU A 38 -3.59 11.40 -4.34
N ARG A 39 -3.86 11.04 -5.60
CA ARG A 39 -3.68 9.67 -6.11
C ARG A 39 -2.23 9.22 -6.04
N THR A 40 -1.30 10.09 -6.42
CA THR A 40 0.13 9.79 -6.36
C THR A 40 0.60 9.63 -4.91
N THR A 41 0.18 10.52 -4.02
CA THR A 41 0.54 10.47 -2.59
C THR A 41 0.04 9.17 -1.96
N SER A 42 -1.22 8.82 -2.16
CA SER A 42 -1.80 7.58 -1.64
C SER A 42 -1.08 6.33 -2.17
N ARG A 43 -0.70 6.30 -3.46
CA ARG A 43 0.09 5.20 -4.02
C ARG A 43 1.48 5.09 -3.38
N GLN A 44 2.14 6.23 -3.14
CA GLN A 44 3.45 6.26 -2.49
C GLN A 44 3.37 5.80 -1.04
N GLU A 45 2.33 6.18 -0.29
CA GLU A 45 2.11 5.73 1.08
C GLU A 45 1.98 4.20 1.15
N ILE A 46 1.17 3.59 0.27
CA ILE A 46 1.00 2.14 0.22
C ILE A 46 2.32 1.44 -0.15
N GLN A 47 3.09 2.01 -1.08
CA GLN A 47 4.38 1.45 -1.47
C GLN A 47 5.40 1.53 -0.33
N GLN A 48 5.42 2.64 0.43
CA GLN A 48 6.29 2.78 1.59
C GLN A 48 5.92 1.79 2.68
N GLU A 49 4.62 1.63 2.96
CA GLU A 49 4.14 0.64 3.92
C GLU A 49 4.50 -0.78 3.49
N ALA A 50 4.34 -1.11 2.22
CA ALA A 50 4.74 -2.39 1.65
C ALA A 50 6.23 -2.69 1.87
N ASN A 51 7.09 -1.72 1.58
CA ASN A 51 8.53 -1.87 1.81
C ASN A 51 8.84 -2.03 3.30
N LEU A 52 8.17 -1.27 4.18
CA LEU A 52 8.33 -1.37 5.63
C LEU A 52 7.90 -2.75 6.15
N VAL A 53 6.78 -3.29 5.66
CA VAL A 53 6.29 -4.62 5.99
C VAL A 53 7.31 -5.70 5.61
N VAL A 54 7.82 -5.65 4.37
CA VAL A 54 8.84 -6.60 3.91
C VAL A 54 10.10 -6.53 4.76
N GLU A 55 10.55 -5.33 5.10
CA GLU A 55 11.75 -5.15 5.92
C GLU A 55 11.53 -5.67 7.35
N LYS A 56 10.36 -5.44 7.94
CA LYS A 56 10.00 -6.01 9.25
C LYS A 56 9.97 -7.54 9.21
N ILE A 57 9.36 -8.13 8.18
CA ILE A 57 9.34 -9.59 7.97
C ILE A 57 10.76 -10.11 7.83
N ARG A 58 11.60 -9.46 6.99
CA ARG A 58 12.99 -9.84 6.75
C ARG A 58 13.82 -9.77 8.02
N SER A 59 13.74 -8.67 8.77
CA SER A 59 14.47 -8.49 10.02
C SER A 59 14.09 -9.56 11.02
N ALA A 60 12.80 -9.85 11.19
CA ALA A 60 12.34 -10.89 12.11
C ALA A 60 12.74 -12.30 11.62
N TYR A 61 12.65 -12.56 10.32
CA TYR A 61 13.07 -13.81 9.71
C TYR A 61 14.55 -14.10 10.02
N LEU A 62 15.43 -13.11 9.82
CA LEU A 62 16.88 -13.21 10.07
C LEU A 62 17.26 -13.20 11.55
N GLN A 63 16.58 -12.41 12.39
CA GLN A 63 16.81 -12.43 13.85
C GLN A 63 16.52 -13.81 14.43
N ASN A 64 15.42 -14.41 13.97
CA ASN A 64 15.02 -15.73 14.39
C ASN A 64 15.99 -16.83 13.90
N GLU A 65 16.84 -16.58 12.91
CA GLU A 65 17.85 -17.57 12.49
C GLU A 65 18.99 -17.69 13.51
N LYS A 66 19.30 -16.60 14.22
CA LYS A 66 20.46 -16.52 15.11
C LYS A 66 20.25 -17.18 16.47
N ASN A 67 19.05 -17.65 16.76
CA ASN A 67 18.70 -18.25 18.04
C ASN A 67 18.50 -19.75 17.84
N GLU A 68 19.20 -20.56 18.63
CA GLU A 68 19.27 -22.02 18.48
C GLU A 68 17.95 -22.74 18.80
N LEU A 69 16.98 -22.01 19.37
CA LEU A 69 15.68 -22.53 19.79
C LEU A 69 14.60 -22.43 18.71
N ILE A 70 14.96 -22.08 17.47
CA ILE A 70 13.99 -21.65 16.46
C ILE A 70 13.68 -22.76 15.47
N THR A 71 12.38 -22.94 15.22
CA THR A 71 11.83 -23.85 14.23
C THR A 71 12.21 -23.42 12.81
N GLU A 72 12.40 -24.39 11.92
CA GLU A 72 12.65 -24.12 10.49
C GLU A 72 11.49 -23.39 9.80
N GLU A 73 10.32 -23.37 10.44
CA GLU A 73 9.12 -22.66 9.99
C GLU A 73 9.03 -21.25 10.56
N PHE A 74 8.77 -20.28 9.67
CA PHE A 74 8.41 -18.90 10.02
C PHE A 74 7.03 -18.57 9.49
N ILE A 75 6.12 -18.12 10.36
CA ILE A 75 4.71 -17.98 10.01
C ILE A 75 4.34 -16.50 9.89
N VAL A 76 3.69 -16.17 8.78
CA VAL A 76 3.04 -14.87 8.53
C VAL A 76 1.53 -15.09 8.51
N LYS A 77 0.79 -14.41 9.38
CA LYS A 77 -0.67 -14.54 9.49
C LYS A 77 -1.35 -13.22 9.18
N LYS A 78 -2.44 -13.29 8.43
CA LYS A 78 -3.40 -12.22 8.27
C LYS A 78 -4.53 -12.43 9.27
N GLN A 79 -4.81 -11.43 10.09
CA GLN A 79 -6.01 -11.38 10.94
C GLN A 79 -6.80 -10.11 10.64
N GLY A 80 -7.80 -10.22 9.76
CA GLY A 80 -8.59 -9.07 9.31
C GLY A 80 -7.72 -8.00 8.64
N GLN A 81 -7.59 -6.84 9.30
CA GLN A 81 -6.80 -5.69 8.86
C GLN A 81 -5.42 -5.61 9.54
N LYS A 82 -4.96 -6.72 10.11
CA LYS A 82 -3.65 -6.83 10.76
C LYS A 82 -2.83 -7.91 10.07
N LEU A 83 -1.55 -7.63 9.95
CA LEU A 83 -0.54 -8.60 9.54
C LEU A 83 0.34 -8.91 10.74
N GLU A 84 0.46 -10.19 11.05
CA GLU A 84 1.18 -10.71 12.21
C GLU A 84 2.27 -11.67 11.76
N ILE A 85 3.35 -11.73 12.52
CA ILE A 85 4.41 -12.72 12.36
C ILE A 85 4.60 -13.49 13.66
N SER A 86 5.04 -14.73 13.55
CA SER A 86 5.44 -15.52 14.72
C SER A 86 6.90 -15.22 15.07
N GLU A 87 7.13 -14.75 16.30
CA GLU A 87 8.43 -14.48 16.90
C GLU A 87 8.60 -15.34 18.17
N ILE A 88 9.81 -15.72 18.51
CA ILE A 88 10.08 -16.49 19.74
C ILE A 88 10.52 -15.51 20.83
N SER A 89 9.77 -15.47 21.92
CA SER A 89 10.07 -14.69 23.11
C SER A 89 11.39 -15.14 23.76
N GLU A 90 12.00 -14.29 24.58
CA GLU A 90 13.16 -14.63 25.43
C GLU A 90 12.90 -15.86 26.33
N THR A 91 11.63 -16.16 26.60
CA THR A 91 11.17 -17.33 27.37
C THR A 91 11.02 -18.61 26.53
N GLY A 92 11.39 -18.59 25.25
CA GLY A 92 11.27 -19.72 24.32
C GLY A 92 9.84 -19.98 23.82
N SER A 93 8.88 -19.10 24.12
CA SER A 93 7.48 -19.23 23.67
C SER A 93 7.24 -18.48 22.37
N THR A 94 6.52 -19.09 21.42
CA THR A 94 6.08 -18.43 20.19
C THR A 94 4.98 -17.41 20.48
N ILE A 95 5.22 -16.15 20.11
CA ILE A 95 4.28 -15.04 20.22
C ILE A 95 3.95 -14.49 18.83
N ASN A 96 2.71 -14.03 18.64
CA ASN A 96 2.33 -13.32 17.42
C ASN A 96 2.56 -11.82 17.63
N LYS A 97 3.35 -11.22 16.74
CA LYS A 97 3.66 -9.79 16.73
C LYS A 97 3.01 -9.13 15.54
N VAL A 98 2.19 -8.11 15.81
CA VAL A 98 1.60 -7.26 14.77
C VAL A 98 2.71 -6.43 14.13
N ILE A 99 2.88 -6.57 12.82
CA ILE A 99 3.89 -5.82 12.05
C ILE A 99 3.29 -4.67 11.25
N SER A 100 2.00 -4.77 10.90
CA SER A 100 1.27 -3.68 10.28
C SER A 100 -0.24 -3.82 10.49
N GLU A 101 -0.93 -2.67 10.50
CA GLU A 101 -2.37 -2.56 10.72
C GLU A 101 -2.98 -1.40 9.91
N GLY A 102 -4.29 -1.45 9.67
CA GLY A 102 -5.02 -0.38 8.98
C GLY A 102 -5.12 -0.53 7.46
N TYR A 103 -4.57 -1.62 6.91
CA TYR A 103 -4.63 -1.98 5.50
C TYR A 103 -5.31 -3.34 5.32
N HIS A 104 -5.72 -3.61 4.07
CA HIS A 104 -6.15 -4.94 3.67
C HIS A 104 -4.97 -5.71 3.10
N TYR A 105 -4.81 -6.95 3.58
CA TYR A 105 -3.74 -7.84 3.15
C TYR A 105 -4.32 -9.03 2.40
N GLN A 106 -3.62 -9.50 1.39
CA GLN A 106 -3.84 -10.80 0.77
C GLN A 106 -2.49 -11.50 0.66
N LEU A 107 -2.35 -12.61 1.38
CA LEU A 107 -1.19 -13.48 1.28
C LEU A 107 -1.50 -14.53 0.22
N PHE A 108 -0.52 -14.83 -0.61
CA PHE A 108 -0.66 -15.84 -1.64
C PHE A 108 0.36 -16.95 -1.42
N MET A 109 -0.10 -18.18 -1.59
CA MET A 109 0.75 -19.37 -1.66
C MET A 109 0.65 -19.96 -3.06
N THR A 110 1.81 -20.28 -3.66
CA THR A 110 1.86 -21.09 -4.87
C THR A 110 1.81 -22.56 -4.46
N GLN A 111 0.72 -23.23 -4.82
CA GLN A 111 0.57 -24.66 -4.60
C GLN A 111 1.41 -25.47 -5.60
N THR A 112 1.62 -26.75 -5.30
CA THR A 112 2.44 -27.67 -6.08
C THR A 112 1.96 -27.87 -7.53
N ASP A 113 0.72 -27.49 -7.83
CA ASP A 113 0.12 -27.51 -9.17
C ASP A 113 0.35 -26.20 -9.96
N GLY A 114 1.08 -25.24 -9.38
CA GLY A 114 1.33 -23.92 -9.96
C GLY A 114 0.19 -22.93 -9.77
N THR A 115 -0.92 -23.31 -9.13
CA THR A 115 -2.00 -22.39 -8.81
C THR A 115 -1.64 -21.50 -7.62
N THR A 116 -2.04 -20.24 -7.67
CA THR A 116 -1.79 -19.27 -6.61
C THR A 116 -3.10 -18.95 -5.91
N GLY A 117 -3.21 -19.31 -4.63
CA GLY A 117 -4.42 -19.11 -3.83
C GLY A 117 -4.19 -18.10 -2.70
N SER A 118 -5.22 -17.32 -2.35
CA SER A 118 -5.18 -16.46 -1.17
C SER A 118 -5.29 -17.31 0.09
N VAL A 119 -4.38 -17.11 1.04
CA VAL A 119 -4.33 -17.81 2.33
C VAL A 119 -4.38 -16.82 3.49
N GLU A 120 -4.86 -17.27 4.65
CA GLU A 120 -4.80 -16.48 5.89
C GLU A 120 -3.48 -16.66 6.64
N GLU A 121 -2.81 -17.79 6.40
CA GLU A 121 -1.57 -18.16 7.04
C GLU A 121 -0.59 -18.67 5.99
N LEU A 122 0.62 -18.11 6.00
CA LEU A 122 1.71 -18.49 5.12
C LEU A 122 2.88 -18.96 5.98
N VAL A 123 3.28 -20.20 5.78
CA VAL A 123 4.46 -20.80 6.43
C VAL A 123 5.63 -20.71 5.46
N LEU A 124 6.69 -20.03 5.88
CA LEU A 124 7.95 -19.92 5.16
C LEU A 124 8.93 -20.91 5.77
N ASP A 125 9.38 -21.86 4.96
CA ASP A 125 10.46 -22.77 5.32
C ASP A 125 11.81 -22.03 5.17
N ARG A 126 12.64 -22.11 6.22
CA ARG A 126 13.96 -21.48 6.30
C ARG A 126 15.08 -22.32 5.68
N SER A 127 14.85 -23.62 5.48
CA SER A 127 15.81 -24.53 4.87
C SER A 127 15.89 -24.37 3.35
N ILE A 128 14.83 -23.83 2.73
CA ILE A 128 14.71 -23.63 1.29
C ILE A 128 14.36 -22.19 0.93
N THR A 129 14.49 -21.85 -0.34
CA THR A 129 13.96 -20.59 -0.86
C THR A 129 12.44 -20.66 -0.92
N SER A 130 11.79 -19.94 -0.01
CA SER A 130 10.33 -19.88 0.09
C SER A 130 9.79 -18.65 -0.66
N PRO A 131 8.89 -18.81 -1.66
CA PRO A 131 8.26 -17.69 -2.32
C PRO A 131 7.32 -16.95 -1.35
N PHE A 132 7.31 -15.63 -1.45
CA PHE A 132 6.46 -14.76 -0.67
C PHE A 132 5.75 -13.78 -1.59
N HIS A 133 4.43 -13.87 -1.60
CA HIS A 133 3.59 -12.97 -2.36
C HIS A 133 2.55 -12.34 -1.44
N LEU A 134 2.62 -11.02 -1.32
CA LEU A 134 1.72 -10.21 -0.49
C LEU A 134 1.15 -9.08 -1.34
N LYS A 135 -0.15 -8.87 -1.28
CA LYS A 135 -0.81 -7.68 -1.78
C LYS A 135 -1.33 -6.84 -0.63
N ILE A 136 -1.02 -5.54 -0.66
CA ILE A 136 -1.46 -4.56 0.33
C ILE A 136 -2.35 -3.53 -0.35
N CYS A 137 -3.50 -3.24 0.23
CA CYS A 137 -4.47 -2.30 -0.31
C CYS A 137 -4.96 -1.32 0.75
N PRO A 138 -5.36 -0.12 0.35
CA PRO A 138 -6.00 0.82 1.26
C PRO A 138 -7.31 0.21 1.78
N LYS A 139 -7.74 0.68 2.95
CA LYS A 139 -8.98 0.26 3.57
C LYS A 139 -10.15 0.46 2.60
N SER A 140 -10.78 -0.64 2.20
CA SER A 140 -12.00 -0.67 1.39
C SER A 140 -13.19 -1.10 2.24
N ALA A 141 -14.35 -0.48 2.00
CA ALA A 141 -15.62 -0.86 2.62
C ALA A 141 -16.09 -2.28 2.25
N THR A 142 -15.59 -2.82 1.13
CA THR A 142 -15.95 -4.15 0.62
C THR A 142 -15.13 -5.28 1.22
N GLY A 143 -14.15 -5.01 2.08
CA GLY A 143 -13.28 -6.02 2.69
C GLY A 143 -12.23 -6.63 1.76
N ASP A 144 -12.41 -6.50 0.44
CA ASP A 144 -11.49 -7.01 -0.58
C ASP A 144 -10.55 -5.93 -1.12
N CYS A 145 -9.33 -6.37 -1.45
CA CYS A 145 -8.34 -5.64 -2.24
C CYS A 145 -8.85 -5.46 -3.69
N PRO A 146 -9.20 -4.25 -4.14
CA PRO A 146 -9.60 -4.05 -5.54
C PRO A 146 -8.42 -4.39 -6.46
N SER A 147 -8.69 -5.06 -7.59
CA SER A 147 -7.63 -5.48 -8.53
C SER A 147 -6.74 -4.33 -9.00
N ASN A 148 -7.31 -3.13 -9.17
CA ASN A 148 -6.63 -1.91 -9.63
C ASN A 148 -6.11 -1.01 -8.50
N GLN A 149 -6.23 -1.41 -7.24
CA GLN A 149 -5.78 -0.62 -6.09
C GLN A 149 -5.01 -1.51 -5.12
N GLY A 150 -3.72 -1.28 -5.04
CA GLY A 150 -2.85 -1.98 -4.13
C GLY A 150 -1.43 -2.05 -4.65
N PHE A 151 -0.54 -2.51 -3.79
CA PHE A 151 0.84 -2.77 -4.11
C PHE A 151 1.11 -4.26 -3.91
N GLU A 152 1.65 -4.90 -4.94
CA GLU A 152 1.98 -6.32 -4.94
C GLU A 152 3.48 -6.48 -4.69
N ILE A 153 3.81 -7.26 -3.67
CA ILE A 153 5.16 -7.65 -3.33
C ILE A 153 5.31 -9.10 -3.76
N GLN A 154 6.23 -9.37 -4.67
CA GLN A 154 6.66 -10.72 -5.03
C GLN A 154 8.15 -10.81 -4.76
N THR A 155 8.52 -11.60 -3.76
CA THR A 155 9.91 -11.84 -3.37
C THR A 155 10.05 -13.29 -2.92
N SER A 156 11.27 -13.70 -2.59
CA SER A 156 11.52 -14.94 -1.88
C SER A 156 12.34 -14.69 -0.63
N PHE A 157 12.14 -15.53 0.37
CA PHE A 157 12.97 -15.60 1.57
C PHE A 157 13.81 -16.87 1.49
N SER A 158 15.10 -16.73 1.69
CA SER A 158 16.04 -17.84 1.74
C SER A 158 17.11 -17.49 2.76
N LYS A 159 17.75 -18.52 3.32
CA LYS A 159 18.94 -18.34 4.12
C LYS A 159 20.03 -17.63 3.30
N LEU A 160 20.62 -16.58 3.88
CA LEU A 160 21.86 -16.01 3.37
C LEU A 160 22.95 -17.05 3.64
N ASN A 161 23.46 -17.67 2.57
CA ASN A 161 24.69 -18.49 2.63
C ASN A 161 25.85 -17.71 3.25
#